data_AF-A0A563D6I1-F1
#
_entry.id   AF-A0A563D6I1-F1
#
_cell.length_a   1.000
_cell.length_b   1.000
_cell.length_c   1.000
_cell.angle_alpha   90.00
_cell.angle_beta   90.00
_cell.angle_gamma   90.00
#
_symmetry.space_group_name_H-M   'P 1'
#
loop_
_entity.id
_entity.type
_entity.pdbx_description
1 polymer ?
#
loop_
_entity_poly.entity_id
_entity_poly.type
_entity_poly.pdbx_seq_one_letter_code
_entity_poly.pdbx_strand_id
1 'polypeptide(L)'
;MATRAFNDLIDLLETRPETVSEYLLEQKRLKSSEPQVYKAMAKRGIIELDENGEPKEWKMGNIHAYWSELKKLMKKEYGVDWKSPADRNPHTRYD
;
A
#
# COMPACT_ATOMS: atom_id res chain seq x y z
N MET A 1 29.83 -0.13 12.09
CA MET A 1 28.55 -0.25 12.84
C MET A 1 27.38 -0.59 11.91
N ALA A 2 27.23 0.06 10.75
CA ALA A 2 26.14 -0.21 9.79
C ALA A 2 26.09 -1.65 9.26
N THR A 3 27.23 -2.30 9.01
CA THR A 3 27.32 -3.69 8.55
C THR A 3 26.82 -4.71 9.57
N ARG A 4 26.92 -4.42 10.87
CA ARG A 4 26.43 -5.30 11.93
C ARG A 4 24.90 -5.29 11.98
N ALA A 5 24.31 -4.09 12.00
CA ALA A 5 22.87 -3.91 12.00
C ALA A 5 22.17 -4.51 10.77
N PHE A 6 22.84 -4.49 9.60
CA PHE A 6 22.31 -5.12 8.39
C PHE A 6 22.31 -6.65 8.48
N ASN A 7 23.40 -7.25 8.98
CA ASN A 7 23.47 -8.70 9.17
C ASN A 7 22.50 -9.18 10.26
N ASP A 8 22.37 -8.43 11.36
CA ASP A 8 21.42 -8.73 12.44
C ASP A 8 19.96 -8.69 11.92
N LEU A 9 19.67 -7.80 10.95
CA LEU A 9 18.36 -7.75 10.28
C LEU A 9 18.14 -8.98 9.39
N ILE A 10 19.16 -9.43 8.65
CA ILE A 10 19.07 -10.65 7.83
C ILE A 10 18.80 -11.86 8.72
N ASP A 11 19.57 -12.04 9.79
CA ASP A 11 19.38 -13.15 10.74
C ASP A 11 17.97 -13.13 11.36
N LEU A 12 17.44 -11.93 11.67
CA LEU A 12 16.06 -11.77 12.18
C LEU A 12 14.99 -12.13 11.13
N LEU A 13 15.23 -11.83 9.86
CA LEU A 13 14.31 -12.16 8.77
C LEU A 13 14.36 -13.65 8.42
N GLU A 14 15.54 -14.27 8.46
CA GLU A 14 15.74 -15.71 8.27
C GLU A 14 15.11 -16.53 9.39
N THR A 15 15.07 -16.00 10.62
CA THR A 15 14.37 -16.64 11.75
C THR A 15 12.85 -16.48 11.71
N ARG A 16 12.32 -15.65 10.81
CA ARG A 16 10.87 -15.42 10.62
C ARG A 16 10.46 -15.48 9.13
N PRO A 17 10.67 -16.61 8.45
CA PRO A 17 10.40 -16.75 7.02
C PRO A 17 8.91 -16.55 6.68
N GLU A 18 8.02 -16.89 7.62
CA GLU A 18 6.58 -16.70 7.49
C GLU A 18 6.23 -15.20 7.37
N THR A 19 6.90 -14.35 8.15
CA THR A 19 6.65 -12.90 8.16
C THR A 19 7.11 -12.23 6.87
N VAL A 20 8.22 -12.70 6.29
CA VAL A 20 8.68 -12.23 4.96
C VAL A 20 7.69 -12.68 3.88
N SER A 21 7.26 -13.94 3.93
CA SER A 21 6.28 -14.51 3.02
C SER A 21 4.95 -13.75 3.06
N GLU A 22 4.43 -13.47 4.26
CA GLU A 22 3.21 -12.68 4.48
C GLU A 22 3.34 -11.26 3.94
N TYR A 23 4.47 -10.59 4.20
CA TYR A 23 4.73 -9.25 3.69
C TYR A 23 4.78 -9.22 2.16
N LEU A 24 5.50 -10.16 1.53
CA LEU A 24 5.56 -10.24 0.07
C LEU A 24 4.19 -10.55 -0.55
N LEU A 25 3.39 -11.39 0.11
CA LEU A 25 2.03 -11.68 -0.31
C LEU A 25 1.13 -10.43 -0.19
N GLU A 26 1.24 -9.66 0.89
CA GLU A 26 0.57 -8.37 1.05
C GLU A 26 0.97 -7.41 -0.10
N GLN A 27 2.27 -7.25 -0.38
CA GLN A 27 2.75 -6.40 -1.48
C GLN A 27 2.19 -6.81 -2.84
N LYS A 28 2.12 -8.11 -3.11
CA LYS A 28 1.53 -8.64 -4.34
C LYS A 28 0.04 -8.30 -4.45
N ARG A 29 -0.72 -8.42 -3.35
CA ARG A 29 -2.15 -8.09 -3.26
C ARG A 29 -2.40 -6.58 -3.43
N LEU A 30 -1.55 -5.74 -2.85
CA LEU A 30 -1.64 -4.29 -3.02
C LEU A 30 -1.50 -3.93 -4.50
N LYS A 31 -0.45 -4.41 -5.18
CA LYS A 31 -0.23 -4.17 -6.62
C LYS A 31 -1.38 -4.69 -7.48
N SER A 32 -1.93 -5.87 -7.20
CA SER A 32 -3.07 -6.38 -7.97
C SER A 32 -4.35 -5.56 -7.77
N SER A 33 -4.48 -4.86 -6.64
CA SER A 33 -5.65 -4.04 -6.31
C SER A 33 -5.58 -2.63 -6.88
N GLU A 34 -4.40 -2.13 -7.26
CA GLU A 34 -4.18 -0.74 -7.73
C GLU A 34 -5.13 -0.33 -8.86
N PRO A 35 -5.31 -1.11 -9.95
CA PRO A 35 -6.23 -0.72 -11.02
C PRO A 35 -7.68 -0.57 -10.55
N GLN A 36 -8.10 -1.38 -9.57
CA GLN A 36 -9.44 -1.29 -9.00
C GLN A 36 -9.59 -0.04 -8.11
N VAL A 37 -8.55 0.31 -7.35
CA VAL A 37 -8.51 1.55 -6.57
C VAL A 37 -8.66 2.76 -7.48
N TYR A 38 -7.89 2.81 -8.57
CA TYR A 38 -7.93 3.93 -9.51
C TYR A 38 -9.31 4.07 -10.16
N LYS A 39 -9.92 2.95 -10.59
CA LYS A 39 -11.30 2.95 -11.10
C LYS A 39 -12.31 3.44 -10.07
N ALA A 40 -12.16 3.05 -8.80
CA ALA A 40 -13.04 3.49 -7.72
C ALA A 40 -12.89 5.00 -7.44
N MET A 41 -11.66 5.52 -7.45
CA MET A 41 -11.37 6.94 -7.28
C MET A 41 -11.86 7.78 -8.46
N ALA A 42 -11.65 7.30 -9.69
CA ALA A 42 -12.12 7.96 -10.90
C ALA A 42 -13.65 8.00 -10.97
N LYS A 43 -14.33 6.92 -10.57
CA LYS A 43 -15.80 6.89 -10.45
C LYS A 43 -16.35 7.94 -9.50
N ARG A 44 -15.56 8.37 -8.51
CA ARG A 44 -15.91 9.44 -7.57
C ARG A 44 -15.45 10.83 -8.01
N GLY A 45 -14.83 10.95 -9.18
CA GLY A 45 -14.31 12.21 -9.71
C GLY A 45 -13.08 12.74 -8.97
N ILE A 46 -12.36 11.90 -8.23
CA ILE A 46 -11.16 12.31 -7.47
C ILE A 46 -9.93 12.43 -8.38
N ILE A 47 -9.83 11.52 -9.34
CA ILE A 47 -8.77 11.47 -10.36
C ILE A 47 -9.36 11.28 -11.74
N GLU A 48 -8.58 11.59 -12.75
CA GLU A 48 -8.83 11.19 -14.14
C GLU A 48 -7.89 10.06 -14.52
N LEU A 49 -8.39 9.10 -15.29
CA LEU A 49 -7.58 8.01 -15.83
C LEU A 49 -7.17 8.30 -17.27
N ASP A 50 -5.99 7.84 -17.64
CA ASP A 50 -5.49 7.83 -19.01
C ASP A 50 -6.06 6.64 -19.80
N GLU A 51 -5.59 6.47 -21.03
CA GLU A 51 -5.97 5.37 -21.91
C GLU A 51 -5.53 3.98 -21.42
N ASN A 52 -4.55 3.93 -20.51
CA ASN A 52 -4.05 2.69 -19.89
C ASN A 52 -4.76 2.37 -18.57
N GLY A 53 -5.63 3.27 -18.08
CA GLY A 53 -6.31 3.14 -16.79
C GLY A 53 -5.47 3.60 -15.60
N GLU A 54 -4.38 4.32 -15.86
CA GLU A 54 -3.51 4.92 -14.85
C GLU A 54 -3.95 6.36 -14.54
N PRO A 55 -3.70 6.87 -13.32
CA PRO A 55 -4.01 8.26 -12.97
C PRO A 55 -3.21 9.24 -13.84
N LYS A 56 -3.91 10.11 -14.59
CA LYS A 56 -3.27 11.17 -15.40
C LYS A 56 -2.48 12.15 -14.55
N GLU A 57 -3.02 12.50 -13.39
CA GLU A 57 -2.44 13.47 -12.48
C GLU A 57 -2.77 13.10 -11.02
N TRP A 58 -1.78 13.26 -10.15
CA TRP A 58 -1.96 13.18 -8.70
C TRP A 58 -2.03 14.57 -8.11
N LYS A 59 -3.14 14.87 -7.44
CA LYS A 59 -3.35 16.12 -6.72
C LYS A 59 -3.08 15.91 -5.24
N MET A 60 -2.70 17.01 -4.59
CA MET A 60 -2.55 17.09 -3.13
C MET A 60 -3.80 16.53 -2.44
N GLY A 61 -3.61 15.60 -1.50
CA GLY A 61 -4.68 14.91 -0.76
C GLY A 61 -5.21 13.63 -1.41
N ASN A 62 -4.88 13.35 -2.68
CA ASN A 62 -5.35 12.14 -3.36
C ASN A 62 -4.80 10.86 -2.73
N ILE A 63 -3.64 10.92 -2.08
CA ILE A 63 -3.03 9.75 -1.42
C ILE A 63 -3.93 9.18 -0.31
N HIS A 64 -4.65 10.03 0.41
CA HIS A 64 -5.57 9.61 1.47
C HIS A 64 -6.81 8.93 0.89
N ALA A 65 -7.30 9.42 -0.25
CA ALA A 65 -8.39 8.77 -0.98
C ALA A 65 -7.95 7.40 -1.51
N TYR A 66 -6.74 7.31 -2.07
CA TYR A 66 -6.14 6.05 -2.50
C TYR A 66 -6.04 5.05 -1.35
N TRP A 67 -5.48 5.45 -0.20
CA TRP A 67 -5.39 4.57 0.96
C TRP A 67 -6.76 4.15 1.50
N SER A 68 -7.73 5.05 1.54
CA SER A 68 -9.10 4.71 1.96
C SER A 68 -9.70 3.62 1.07
N GLU A 69 -9.57 3.73 -0.25
CA GLU A 69 -10.10 2.72 -1.17
C GLU A 69 -9.31 1.41 -1.12
N LEU A 70 -7.99 1.47 -1.01
CA LEU A 70 -7.14 0.30 -0.89
C LEU A 70 -7.45 -0.49 0.40
N LYS A 71 -7.66 0.18 1.54
CA LYS A 71 -8.10 -0.47 2.79
C LYS A 71 -9.42 -1.23 2.60
N LYS A 72 -10.40 -0.62 1.93
CA LYS A 72 -11.70 -1.26 1.67
C LYS A 72 -11.55 -2.50 0.79
N LEU A 73 -10.76 -2.41 -0.28
CA LEU A 73 -10.52 -3.53 -1.19
C LEU A 73 -9.76 -4.67 -0.50
N MET A 74 -8.67 -4.36 0.22
CA MET A 74 -7.88 -5.36 0.95
C MET A 74 -8.71 -6.13 1.98
N LYS A 75 -9.57 -5.43 2.73
CA LYS A 75 -10.48 -6.06 3.69
C LYS A 75 -11.53 -6.91 2.99
N LYS A 76 -12.09 -6.42 1.88
CA LYS A 76 -13.17 -7.12 1.15
C LYS A 76 -12.67 -8.37 0.41
N GLU A 77 -11.55 -8.28 -0.29
CA GLU A 77 -11.06 -9.35 -1.17
C GLU A 77 -10.21 -10.38 -0.43
N TYR A 78 -9.43 -9.94 0.56
CA TYR A 78 -8.43 -10.79 1.22
C TYR A 78 -8.64 -10.92 2.73
N GLY A 79 -9.62 -10.23 3.31
CA GLY A 79 -9.83 -10.21 4.77
C GLY A 79 -8.70 -9.52 5.54
N VAL A 80 -7.88 -8.70 4.88
CA VAL A 80 -6.70 -8.06 5.48
C VAL A 80 -7.05 -6.64 5.92
N ASP A 81 -6.93 -6.37 7.22
CA ASP A 81 -7.04 -5.02 7.80
C ASP A 81 -5.75 -4.22 7.57
N TRP A 82 -5.49 -3.88 6.30
CA TRP A 82 -4.28 -3.17 5.89
C TRP A 82 -4.18 -1.79 6.55
N LYS A 83 -2.97 -1.45 7.03
CA LYS A 83 -2.65 -0.17 7.66
C LYS A 83 -1.82 0.69 6.73
N SER A 84 -2.29 1.90 6.44
CA SER A 84 -1.57 2.85 5.59
C SER A 84 -0.34 3.42 6.30
N PRO A 85 0.62 4.01 5.56
CA PRO A 85 1.74 4.73 6.16
C PRO A 85 1.31 5.75 7.22
N ALA A 86 0.22 6.48 7.00
CA ALA A 86 -0.36 7.40 7.98
C ALA A 86 -0.91 6.71 9.25
N ASP A 87 -1.47 5.49 9.14
CA ASP A 87 -1.90 4.74 10.33
C ASP A 87 -0.69 4.26 11.15
N ARG A 88 0.37 3.84 10.47
CA ARG A 88 1.60 3.32 11.10
C ARG A 88 2.43 4.45 11.70
N ASN A 89 2.37 5.65 11.11
CA ASN A 89 3.13 6.83 11.52
C ASN A 89 2.20 8.05 11.65
N PRO A 90 1.35 8.11 12.68
CA PRO A 90 0.34 9.17 12.82
C PRO A 90 0.94 10.58 13.03
N HIS A 91 2.22 10.65 13.40
CA HIS A 91 2.94 11.91 13.61
C HIS A 91 3.52 12.49 12.31
N THR A 92 3.47 11.75 11.21
CA THR A 92 3.95 12.19 9.91
C THR A 92 2.77 12.67 9.07
N ARG A 93 2.87 13.89 8.54
CA ARG A 93 1.90 14.40 7.57
C ARG A 93 2.27 13.86 6.20
N TYR A 94 1.35 13.11 5.61
CA TYR A 94 1.43 12.64 4.24
C TYR A 94 0.45 13.45 3.40
N ASP A 95 0.82 13.74 2.17
CA ASP A 95 0.00 14.48 1.21
C ASP A 95 0.30 14.02 -0.22
#